data_AF-A0AB33QFK0-F1
#
_entry.id   AF-A0AB33QFK0-F1
#
_cell.length_a   1.000
_cell.length_b   1.000
_cell.length_c   1.000
_cell.angle_alpha   90.00
_cell.angle_beta   90.00
_cell.angle_gamma   90.00
#
_symmetry.space_group_name_H-M   'P 1'
#
loop_
_entity.id
_entity.type
_entity.pdbx_description
1 polymer ?
#
loop_
_entity_poly.entity_id
_entity_poly.type
_entity_poly.pdbx_seq_one_letter_code
_entity_poly.pdbx_strand_id
1 'polypeptide(L)'
;MELKWITDNLFPNFVQNLSIIASILGTVITFCVWLKTNKLYKLYNEKSSNFYITDQISQAYEEYTNVITIKSDFEERKLDVWRLIKKINGIVITYEYPTTSIGKHVGTFKSDTEMFINLSKDNLTYDNAWSYYDYLANLYQALRNIQALNARKTA
;
A
#
# COMPACT_ATOMS: atom_id res chain seq x y z
N MET A 1 0.67 -50.63 -50.81
CA MET A 1 0.94 -49.22 -51.13
C MET A 1 0.17 -48.28 -50.19
N GLU A 2 -0.95 -48.70 -49.62
CA GLU A 2 -1.78 -47.90 -48.69
C GLU A 2 -1.14 -47.67 -47.30
N LEU A 3 -0.52 -48.70 -46.70
CA LEU A 3 0.02 -48.58 -45.33
C LEU A 3 1.15 -47.54 -45.23
N LYS A 4 2.06 -47.52 -46.23
CA LYS A 4 3.17 -46.56 -46.32
C LYS A 4 2.68 -45.12 -46.49
N TRP A 5 1.67 -44.90 -47.34
CA TRP A 5 1.11 -43.56 -47.52
C TRP A 5 0.40 -43.05 -46.26
N ILE A 6 -0.29 -43.93 -45.53
CA ILE A 6 -0.92 -43.59 -44.24
C ILE A 6 0.13 -43.24 -43.18
N THR A 7 1.22 -44.02 -43.07
CA THR A 7 2.31 -43.74 -42.10
C THR A 7 3.16 -42.54 -42.50
N ASP A 8 3.38 -42.31 -43.79
CA ASP A 8 4.29 -41.26 -44.27
C ASP A 8 3.61 -39.90 -44.40
N ASN A 9 2.28 -39.84 -44.58
CA ASN A 9 1.56 -38.58 -44.80
C ASN A 9 0.45 -38.29 -43.79
N LEU A 10 -0.33 -39.27 -43.33
CA LEU A 10 -1.47 -39.02 -42.44
C LEU A 10 -1.04 -38.89 -40.99
N PHE A 11 -0.18 -39.79 -40.52
CA PHE A 11 0.31 -39.78 -39.14
C PHE A 11 1.17 -38.54 -38.81
N PRO A 12 2.14 -38.10 -39.65
CA PRO A 12 2.98 -36.94 -39.34
C PRO A 12 2.19 -35.63 -39.36
N ASN A 13 1.28 -35.46 -40.33
CA ASN A 13 0.41 -34.27 -40.39
C ASN A 13 -0.58 -34.20 -39.22
N PHE A 14 -1.13 -35.34 -38.80
CA PHE A 14 -1.99 -35.41 -37.62
C PHE A 14 -1.23 -35.05 -36.33
N VAL A 15 -0.04 -35.63 -36.14
CA VAL A 15 0.82 -35.34 -34.99
C VAL A 15 1.29 -33.87 -35.00
N GLN A 16 1.64 -33.32 -36.17
CA GLN A 16 2.04 -31.92 -36.31
C GLN A 16 0.89 -30.96 -35.98
N ASN A 17 -0.31 -31.20 -36.52
CA ASN A 17 -1.49 -30.38 -36.22
C ASN A 17 -1.87 -30.46 -34.73
N LEU A 18 -1.83 -31.65 -34.12
CA LEU A 18 -2.03 -31.80 -32.67
C LEU A 18 -0.98 -31.06 -31.86
N SER A 19 0.29 -31.11 -32.28
CA SER A 19 1.39 -30.42 -31.60
C SER A 19 1.22 -28.90 -31.68
N ILE A 20 0.76 -28.37 -32.81
CA ILE A 20 0.45 -26.94 -32.99
C ILE A 20 -0.71 -26.53 -32.07
N ILE A 21 -1.80 -27.30 -32.05
CA ILE A 21 -2.95 -27.04 -31.18
C ILE A 21 -2.54 -27.09 -29.70
N ALA A 22 -1.80 -28.12 -29.31
CA ALA A 22 -1.28 -28.26 -27.94
C ALA A 22 -0.38 -27.08 -27.54
N SER A 23 0.47 -26.59 -28.46
CA SER A 23 1.32 -25.41 -28.23
C SER A 23 0.49 -24.15 -28.02
N ILE A 24 -0.52 -23.90 -28.88
CA ILE A 24 -1.42 -22.75 -28.76
C ILE A 24 -2.18 -22.80 -27.43
N LEU A 25 -2.75 -23.97 -27.09
CA LEU A 25 -3.44 -24.17 -25.81
C LEU A 25 -2.50 -23.96 -24.62
N GLY A 26 -1.27 -24.47 -24.71
CA GLY A 26 -0.22 -24.24 -23.71
C GLY A 26 0.07 -22.76 -23.51
N THR A 27 0.28 -22.01 -24.60
CA THR A 27 0.51 -20.56 -24.53
C THR A 27 -0.68 -19.81 -23.91
N VAL A 28 -1.92 -20.16 -24.29
CA VAL A 28 -3.12 -19.54 -23.72
C VAL A 28 -3.24 -19.82 -22.23
N ILE A 29 -2.96 -21.05 -21.79
CA ILE A 29 -2.95 -21.41 -20.36
C ILE A 29 -1.87 -20.64 -19.62
N THR A 30 -0.64 -20.60 -20.13
CA THR A 30 0.47 -19.86 -19.52
C THR A 30 0.14 -18.37 -19.41
N PHE A 31 -0.46 -17.77 -20.43
CA PHE A 31 -0.90 -16.37 -20.40
C PHE A 31 -1.99 -16.15 -19.35
N CYS A 32 -3.00 -17.03 -19.29
CA CYS A 32 -4.04 -16.98 -18.27
C CYS A 32 -3.47 -17.08 -16.85
N VAL A 33 -2.51 -17.99 -16.63
CA VAL A 33 -1.83 -18.15 -15.35
C VAL A 33 -1.04 -16.89 -15.00
N TRP A 34 -0.28 -16.33 -15.96
CA TRP A 34 0.48 -15.10 -15.74
C TRP A 34 -0.41 -13.92 -15.35
N LEU A 35 -1.55 -13.73 -16.03
CA LEU A 35 -2.52 -12.69 -15.68
C LEU A 35 -3.07 -12.86 -14.26
N LYS A 36 -3.43 -14.10 -13.87
CA LYS A 36 -3.91 -14.40 -12.52
C LYS A 36 -2.83 -14.14 -11.47
N THR A 37 -1.60 -14.59 -11.71
CA THR A 37 -0.46 -14.37 -10.82
C THR A 37 -0.14 -12.89 -10.64
N ASN A 38 -0.13 -12.11 -11.72
CA ASN A 38 0.09 -10.66 -11.64
C ASN A 38 -1.01 -9.97 -10.83
N LYS A 39 -2.28 -10.36 -11.02
CA LYS A 39 -3.39 -9.85 -10.21
C LYS A 39 -3.23 -10.18 -8.72
N LEU A 40 -2.84 -11.41 -8.39
CA LEU A 40 -2.60 -11.84 -7.01
C LEU A 40 -1.43 -11.07 -6.38
N TYR A 41 -0.34 -10.86 -7.13
CA TYR A 41 0.80 -10.08 -6.67
C TYR A 41 0.40 -8.64 -6.30
N LYS A 42 -0.38 -7.98 -7.16
CA LYS A 42 -0.88 -6.62 -6.88
C LYS A 42 -1.74 -6.57 -5.61
N LEU A 43 -2.66 -7.53 -5.45
CA LEU A 43 -3.51 -7.62 -4.26
C LEU A 43 -2.70 -7.89 -2.98
N TYR A 44 -1.68 -8.74 -3.07
CA TYR A 44 -0.79 -9.01 -1.95
C TYR A 44 -0.01 -7.76 -1.54
N ASN A 45 0.56 -7.05 -2.52
CA ASN A 45 1.34 -5.84 -2.25
C ASN A 45 0.47 -4.72 -1.65
N GLU A 46 -0.76 -4.55 -2.16
CA GLU A 46 -1.75 -3.64 -1.59
C GLU A 46 -2.07 -4.00 -0.13
N LYS A 47 -2.36 -5.27 0.16
CA LYS A 47 -2.69 -5.71 1.53
C LYS A 47 -1.51 -5.55 2.48
N SER A 48 -0.30 -5.88 2.04
CA SER A 48 0.92 -5.72 2.82
C SER A 48 1.20 -4.24 3.11
N SER A 49 1.06 -3.37 2.11
CA SER A 49 1.21 -1.92 2.28
C SER A 49 0.16 -1.33 3.24
N ASN A 50 -1.11 -1.78 3.14
CA ASN A 50 -2.19 -1.38 4.04
C ASN A 50 -1.91 -1.75 5.50
N PHE A 51 -1.37 -2.95 5.72
CA PHE A 51 -0.96 -3.38 7.06
C PHE A 51 0.20 -2.53 7.58
N TYR A 52 1.24 -2.36 6.76
CA TYR A 52 2.42 -1.58 7.10
C TYR A 52 2.08 -0.14 7.49
N ILE A 53 1.31 0.58 6.65
CA ILE A 53 0.96 1.98 6.93
C ILE A 53 0.13 2.12 8.22
N THR A 54 -0.78 1.17 8.47
CA THR A 54 -1.63 1.19 9.68
C THR A 54 -0.79 1.02 10.95
N ASP A 55 0.15 0.08 10.93
CA ASP A 55 1.06 -0.18 12.05
C ASP A 55 2.00 1.02 12.30
N GLN A 56 2.62 1.55 11.24
CA GLN A 56 3.56 2.66 11.35
C GLN A 56 2.89 3.95 11.85
N ILE A 57 1.66 4.26 11.39
CA ILE A 57 0.90 5.41 11.89
C ILE A 57 0.48 5.21 13.34
N SER A 58 0.15 3.98 13.75
CA SER A 58 -0.20 3.69 15.15
C SER A 58 0.99 3.94 16.07
N GLN A 59 2.16 3.40 15.73
CA GLN A 59 3.39 3.62 16.49
C GLN A 59 3.77 5.11 16.52
N ALA A 60 3.70 5.79 15.38
CA ALA A 60 4.05 7.20 15.31
C ALA A 60 3.07 8.10 16.10
N TYR A 61 1.78 7.75 16.14
CA TYR A 61 0.79 8.44 16.97
C TYR A 61 1.11 8.30 18.47
N GLU A 62 1.45 7.10 18.93
CA GLU A 62 1.85 6.87 20.32
C GLU A 62 3.13 7.63 20.68
N GLU A 63 4.16 7.59 19.81
CA GLU A 63 5.38 8.38 19.97
C GLU A 63 5.08 9.87 20.04
N TYR A 64 4.25 10.39 19.14
CA TYR A 64 3.88 11.81 19.10
C TYR A 64 3.12 12.24 20.35
N THR A 65 2.18 11.41 20.82
CA THR A 65 1.40 11.65 22.04
C THR A 65 2.30 11.79 23.26
N ASN A 66 3.38 11.01 23.33
CA ASN A 66 4.34 11.06 24.44
C ASN A 66 5.27 12.30 24.39
N VAL A 67 5.50 12.85 23.20
CA VAL A 67 6.43 13.96 22.98
C VAL A 67 5.70 15.31 22.98
N ILE A 68 4.45 15.37 22.51
CA ILE A 68 3.67 16.60 22.57
C ILE A 68 3.40 16.96 24.04
N THR A 69 3.71 18.19 24.39
CA THR A 69 3.70 18.70 25.76
C THR A 69 2.83 19.95 25.85
N ILE A 70 2.61 20.43 27.07
CA ILE A 70 2.01 21.72 27.35
C ILE A 70 2.88 22.87 26.81
N LYS A 71 2.25 24.03 26.59
CA LYS A 71 2.86 25.16 25.89
C LYS A 71 4.16 25.68 26.52
N SER A 72 4.30 25.60 27.84
CA SER A 72 5.49 26.09 28.56
C SER A 72 6.77 25.35 28.18
N ASP A 73 6.68 24.05 27.89
CA ASP A 73 7.85 23.19 27.72
C ASP A 73 8.10 22.89 26.23
N PHE A 74 7.34 23.54 25.34
CA PHE A 74 7.36 23.25 23.92
C PHE A 74 8.73 23.50 23.27
N GLU A 75 9.40 24.61 23.62
CA GLU A 75 10.69 24.95 22.99
C GLU A 75 11.78 23.91 23.29
N GLU A 76 11.72 23.23 24.44
CA GLU A 76 12.65 22.14 24.79
C GLU A 76 12.40 20.88 23.95
N ARG A 77 11.13 20.60 23.63
CA ARG A 77 10.70 19.41 22.87
C ARG A 77 10.52 19.64 21.38
N LYS A 78 10.64 20.89 20.91
CA LYS A 78 10.37 21.32 19.53
C LYS A 78 11.14 20.52 18.49
N LEU A 79 12.39 20.15 18.78
CA LEU A 79 13.20 19.32 17.88
C LEU A 79 12.62 17.92 17.70
N ASP A 80 12.17 17.30 18.79
CA ASP A 80 11.62 15.95 18.77
C ASP A 80 10.27 15.93 18.05
N VAL A 81 9.41 16.90 18.34
CA VAL A 81 8.14 17.11 17.62
C VAL A 81 8.40 17.28 16.11
N TRP A 82 9.32 18.16 15.74
CA TRP A 82 9.65 18.39 14.33
C TRP A 82 10.17 17.12 13.63
N ARG A 83 11.01 16.33 14.30
CA ARG A 83 11.50 15.04 13.76
C ARG A 83 10.37 14.06 13.53
N LEU A 84 9.42 13.97 14.45
CA LEU A 84 8.24 13.10 14.31
C LEU A 84 7.35 13.54 13.14
N ILE A 85 7.11 14.85 12.97
CA ILE A 85 6.41 15.38 11.80
C ILE A 85 7.09 14.92 10.50
N LYS A 86 8.42 15.02 10.41
CA LYS A 86 9.16 14.57 9.21
C LYS A 86 9.07 13.06 9.00
N LYS A 87 9.20 12.27 10.07
CA LYS A 87 9.05 10.80 10.02
C LYS A 87 7.66 10.41 9.50
N ILE A 88 6.60 10.98 10.06
CA ILE A 88 5.21 10.69 9.70
C ILE A 88 4.94 11.10 8.26
N ASN A 89 5.34 12.32 7.86
CA ASN A 89 5.19 12.77 6.47
C ASN A 89 5.93 11.84 5.49
N GLY A 90 7.13 11.36 5.85
CA GLY A 90 7.86 10.36 5.07
C GLY A 90 7.07 9.06 4.92
N ILE A 91 6.50 8.55 6.01
CA ILE A 91 5.67 7.34 6.03
C ILE A 91 4.44 7.48 5.12
N VAL A 92 3.69 8.59 5.21
CA VAL A 92 2.50 8.75 4.36
C VAL A 92 2.85 8.96 2.90
N ILE A 93 3.91 9.71 2.57
CA ILE A 93 4.31 10.00 1.18
C ILE A 93 4.56 8.72 0.39
N THR A 94 5.20 7.70 0.99
CA THR A 94 5.51 6.43 0.33
C THR A 94 4.31 5.50 0.12
N TYR A 95 3.13 5.85 0.60
CA TYR A 95 1.92 5.04 0.39
C TYR A 95 1.30 5.30 -0.99
N GLU A 96 1.23 4.26 -1.83
CA GLU A 96 0.93 4.33 -3.27
C GLU A 96 -0.50 3.89 -3.68
N TYR A 97 -1.39 3.60 -2.72
CA TYR A 97 -2.72 3.02 -3.02
C TYR A 97 -3.89 3.97 -2.71
N PRO A 98 -4.07 5.08 -3.46
CA PRO A 98 -5.03 6.14 -3.13
C PRO A 98 -6.50 5.73 -3.23
N THR A 99 -6.82 4.69 -4.00
CA THR A 99 -8.21 4.26 -4.24
C THR A 99 -8.81 3.44 -3.09
N THR A 100 -7.98 2.95 -2.17
CA THR A 100 -8.44 2.17 -1.02
C THR A 100 -9.08 3.07 0.03
N SER A 101 -9.85 2.49 0.97
CA SER A 101 -10.39 3.27 2.09
C SER A 101 -9.29 3.93 2.93
N ILE A 102 -8.18 3.20 3.14
CA ILE A 102 -6.97 3.71 3.80
C ILE A 102 -6.37 4.85 2.99
N GLY A 103 -6.22 4.67 1.68
CA GLY A 103 -5.66 5.68 0.78
C GLY A 103 -6.41 6.99 0.73
N LYS A 104 -7.74 6.95 0.87
CA LYS A 104 -8.54 8.17 1.02
C LYS A 104 -8.17 8.95 2.28
N HIS A 105 -8.11 8.30 3.44
CA HIS A 105 -7.74 8.95 4.70
C HIS A 105 -6.28 9.43 4.69
N VAL A 106 -5.36 8.63 4.14
CA VAL A 106 -3.96 9.04 3.95
C VAL A 106 -3.88 10.24 3.01
N GLY A 107 -4.67 10.28 1.94
CA GLY A 107 -4.75 11.41 1.01
C GLY A 107 -5.26 12.69 1.67
N THR A 108 -6.32 12.60 2.47
CA THR A 108 -6.81 13.73 3.28
C THR A 108 -5.74 14.23 4.23
N PHE A 109 -5.10 13.33 4.98
CA PHE A 109 -4.00 13.70 5.88
C PHE A 109 -2.84 14.39 5.14
N LYS A 110 -2.44 13.90 3.96
CA LYS A 110 -1.41 14.55 3.12
C LYS A 110 -1.81 15.98 2.74
N SER A 111 -3.07 16.19 2.38
CA SER A 111 -3.60 17.51 2.02
C SER A 111 -3.59 18.44 3.23
N ASP A 112 -4.10 17.98 4.38
CA ASP A 112 -4.20 18.79 5.60
C ASP A 112 -2.82 19.13 6.17
N THR A 113 -1.81 18.30 5.89
CA THR A 113 -0.45 18.46 6.42
C THR A 113 0.58 18.96 5.40
N GLU A 114 0.15 19.39 4.21
CA GLU A 114 1.03 19.81 3.12
C GLU A 114 2.02 20.91 3.56
N MET A 115 1.53 21.90 4.32
CA MET A 115 2.38 23.00 4.82
C MET A 115 3.52 22.55 5.74
N PHE A 116 3.41 21.38 6.37
CA PHE A 116 4.40 20.84 7.30
C PHE A 116 5.56 20.12 6.59
N ILE A 117 5.41 19.79 5.31
CA ILE A 117 6.42 19.08 4.51
C ILE A 117 7.72 19.89 4.45
N ASN A 118 7.60 21.20 4.22
CA ASN A 118 8.75 22.11 4.11
C ASN A 118 8.96 22.99 5.35
N LEU A 119 8.15 22.81 6.40
CA LEU A 119 8.27 23.58 7.63
C LEU A 119 9.62 23.30 8.30
N SER A 120 10.38 24.38 8.55
CA SER A 120 11.63 24.32 9.30
C SER A 120 11.34 24.15 10.79
N LYS A 121 12.30 23.60 11.53
CA LYS A 121 12.20 23.46 12.99
C LYS A 121 11.98 24.82 13.64
N ASP A 122 12.70 25.85 13.23
CA ASP A 122 12.67 27.17 13.88
C ASP A 122 11.29 27.84 13.73
N ASN A 123 10.61 27.60 12.60
CA ASN A 123 9.27 28.11 12.31
C ASN A 123 8.13 27.23 12.87
N LEU A 124 8.45 26.12 13.52
CA LEU A 124 7.44 25.28 14.15
C LEU A 124 6.94 25.95 15.43
N THR A 125 5.65 26.26 15.47
CA THR A 125 4.97 26.81 16.66
C THR A 125 4.25 25.70 17.41
N TYR A 126 3.88 25.99 18.66
CA TYR A 126 3.03 25.11 19.47
C TYR A 126 1.70 24.82 18.78
N ASP A 127 1.04 25.85 18.24
CA ASP A 127 -0.27 25.70 17.59
C ASP A 127 -0.16 24.84 16.31
N ASN A 128 0.95 24.96 15.58
CA ASN A 128 1.27 24.08 14.45
C ASN A 128 1.42 22.62 14.91
N ALA A 129 2.17 22.38 16.00
CA ALA A 129 2.39 21.05 16.54
C ALA A 129 1.09 20.36 17.01
N TRP A 130 0.18 21.12 17.64
CA TRP A 130 -1.13 20.64 18.05
C TRP A 130 -2.06 20.40 16.88
N SER A 131 -2.10 21.32 15.91
CA SER A 131 -2.90 21.12 14.69
C SER A 131 -2.46 19.85 13.95
N TYR A 132 -1.15 19.61 13.85
CA TYR A 132 -0.61 18.39 13.25
C TYR A 132 -1.03 17.13 14.03
N TYR A 133 -0.99 17.20 15.36
CA TYR A 133 -1.45 16.12 16.23
C TYR A 133 -2.94 15.80 16.00
N ASP A 134 -3.80 16.80 15.86
CA ASP A 134 -5.23 16.59 15.59
C ASP A 134 -5.46 15.91 14.24
N TYR A 135 -4.73 16.32 13.19
CA TYR A 135 -4.77 15.62 11.90
C TYR A 135 -4.29 14.17 12.03
N LEU A 136 -3.23 13.93 12.80
CA LEU A 136 -2.69 12.59 13.04
C LEU A 136 -3.66 11.71 13.82
N ALA A 137 -4.32 12.27 14.84
CA ALA A 137 -5.34 11.59 15.63
C ALA A 137 -6.51 11.15 14.76
N ASN A 138 -6.98 12.02 13.87
CA ASN A 138 -8.04 11.69 12.91
C ASN A 138 -7.64 10.54 11.98
N LEU A 139 -6.42 10.58 11.44
CA LEU A 139 -5.89 9.48 10.62
C LEU A 139 -5.81 8.19 11.43
N TYR A 140 -5.19 8.22 12.61
CA TYR A 140 -5.05 7.06 13.49
C TYR A 140 -6.40 6.39 13.81
N GLN A 141 -7.40 7.19 14.21
CA GLN A 141 -8.74 6.68 14.50
C GLN A 141 -9.40 6.06 13.26
N ALA A 142 -9.26 6.69 12.09
CA ALA A 142 -9.81 6.15 10.85
C ALA A 142 -9.18 4.79 10.48
N LEU A 143 -7.85 4.68 10.58
CA LEU A 143 -7.15 3.42 10.28
C LEU A 143 -7.54 2.31 11.26
N ARG A 144 -7.61 2.63 12.57
CA ARG A 144 -8.06 1.68 13.60
C ARG A 144 -9.50 1.21 13.36
N ASN A 145 -10.40 2.10 12.96
CA ASN A 145 -11.78 1.75 12.62
C ASN A 145 -11.86 0.82 11.40
N ILE A 146 -11.07 1.08 10.36
CA ILE A 146 -10.97 0.21 9.18
C ILE A 146 -10.45 -1.18 9.59
N GLN A 147 -9.41 -1.24 10.42
CA GLN A 147 -8.86 -2.50 10.91
C GLN A 147 -9.88 -3.30 11.72
N ALA A 148 -10.62 -2.65 12.62
CA ALA A 148 -11.67 -3.27 13.41
C ALA A 148 -12.82 -3.80 12.53
N LEU A 149 -13.24 -3.04 11.52
CA LEU A 149 -14.25 -3.47 10.55
C LEU A 149 -13.78 -4.67 9.72
N ASN A 150 -12.51 -4.69 9.30
CA ASN A 150 -11.95 -5.80 8.55
C ASN A 150 -11.85 -7.07 9.41
N ALA A 151 -11.46 -6.96 10.69
CA ALA A 151 -11.41 -8.09 11.61
C ALA A 151 -12.79 -8.74 11.81
N ARG A 152 -13.86 -7.93 11.88
CA ARG A 152 -15.25 -8.42 11.99
C ARG A 152 -15.75 -9.13 10.74
N LYS A 153 -15.24 -8.81 9.55
CA LYS A 153 -15.63 -9.47 8.30
C LYS A 153 -15.01 -10.86 8.14
N THR A 154 -13.94 -11.13 8.87
CA THR A 154 -13.17 -12.38 8.80
C THR A 154 -13.41 -13.31 9.98
N ALA A 155 -14.19 -12.89 10.98
CA ALA A 155 -14.63 -13.68 12.12
C ALA A 155 -16.01 -14.28 11.84
#